data_AF-A0AAX1JG52-F1
#
_entry.id   AF-A0AAX1JG52-F1
#
_cell.length_a   1.000
_cell.length_b   1.000
_cell.length_c   1.000
_cell.angle_alpha   90.00
_cell.angle_beta   90.00
_cell.angle_gamma   90.00
#
_symmetry.space_group_name_H-M   'P 1'
#
loop_
_entity.id
_entity.type
_entity.pdbx_description
1 polymer ?
#
loop_
_entity_poly.entity_id
_entity_poly.type
_entity_poly.pdbx_seq_one_letter_code
_entity_poly.pdbx_strand_id
1 'polypeptide(L)'
;MNAGPRRWCRSRSHFPARIGRVDDGHAIAGGVNTTALTLTKPTATGRASRQLVAYWVTTVVLASEMLAGGMCGILRIPFAREMVHHLGYPSYFDVLLGVWYALGGLALLSPGLPRLKEWAYAGATIVYTGAVVSHLAVDDPLHTLVGPLLFLVLTLTSWASRPPSRRLPSLAQTALDSPRVVNR
;
A
#
# COMPACT_ATOMS: atom_id res chain seq x y z
N MET A 1 51.15 -9.63 20.40
CA MET A 1 52.08 -10.01 19.32
C MET A 1 52.43 -11.48 19.50
N ASN A 2 51.85 -12.39 18.70
CA ASN A 2 52.50 -13.67 18.41
C ASN A 2 51.96 -14.24 17.09
N ALA A 3 52.87 -14.51 16.17
CA ALA A 3 52.61 -14.97 14.81
C ALA A 3 52.66 -16.51 14.74
N GLY A 4 51.94 -17.12 13.81
CA GLY A 4 52.06 -18.55 13.57
C GLY A 4 51.11 -19.09 12.49
N PRO A 5 51.61 -19.41 11.28
CA PRO A 5 50.80 -19.71 10.10
C PRO A 5 50.54 -21.21 9.92
N ARG A 6 49.46 -21.59 9.24
CA ARG A 6 49.33 -22.94 8.66
C ARG A 6 48.89 -22.87 7.21
N ARG A 7 49.88 -22.82 6.32
CA ARG A 7 49.79 -23.24 4.92
C ARG A 7 49.46 -24.74 4.93
N TRP A 8 48.43 -25.16 4.22
CA TRP A 8 48.30 -26.56 3.82
C TRP A 8 48.50 -26.68 2.32
N CYS A 9 49.53 -27.47 2.01
CA CYS A 9 50.05 -27.78 0.69
C CYS A 9 49.40 -29.09 0.20
N ARG A 10 49.12 -29.14 -1.11
CA ARG A 10 49.08 -30.30 -2.02
C ARG A 10 48.62 -31.67 -1.51
N SER A 11 47.65 -32.23 -2.24
CA SER A 11 47.74 -33.63 -2.66
C SER A 11 47.09 -33.80 -4.04
N ARG A 12 47.95 -34.10 -5.03
CA ARG A 12 47.58 -34.65 -6.33
C ARG A 12 47.46 -36.17 -6.17
N SER A 13 46.37 -36.75 -6.65
CA SER A 13 46.29 -38.16 -7.06
C SER A 13 45.54 -38.18 -8.40
N HIS A 14 46.26 -38.31 -9.52
CA HIS A 14 46.36 -39.55 -10.29
C HIS A 14 45.00 -40.20 -10.55
N PHE A 15 44.42 -39.88 -11.71
CA PHE A 15 43.37 -40.69 -12.34
C PHE A 15 43.88 -41.17 -13.71
N PRO A 16 43.79 -42.47 -14.01
CA PRO A 16 44.34 -43.05 -15.24
C PRO A 16 43.42 -42.79 -16.44
N ALA A 17 44.07 -42.60 -17.59
CA ALA A 17 43.47 -42.65 -18.91
C ALA A 17 42.83 -44.03 -19.16
N ARG A 18 41.57 -44.05 -19.61
CA ARG A 18 40.93 -45.23 -20.20
C ARG A 18 40.46 -44.88 -21.60
N ILE A 19 41.18 -45.40 -22.57
CA ILE A 19 40.83 -45.47 -23.99
C ILE A 19 39.80 -46.60 -24.15
N GLY A 20 38.61 -46.28 -24.64
CA GLY A 20 37.62 -47.22 -25.19
C GLY A 20 37.07 -46.58 -26.46
N ARG A 21 37.60 -46.97 -27.61
CA ARG A 21 37.01 -47.90 -28.60
C ARG A 21 35.73 -47.33 -29.22
N VAL A 22 35.89 -46.97 -30.49
CA VAL A 22 34.91 -46.57 -31.49
C VAL A 22 34.01 -47.76 -31.80
N ASP A 23 32.70 -47.59 -31.61
CA ASP A 23 31.68 -48.45 -32.20
C ASP A 23 30.89 -47.59 -33.20
N ASP A 24 30.99 -47.96 -34.48
CA ASP A 24 30.24 -47.40 -35.59
C ASP A 24 28.81 -47.94 -35.60
N GLY A 25 27.81 -47.08 -35.84
CA GLY A 25 26.49 -47.56 -36.27
C GLY A 25 25.29 -46.72 -35.82
N HIS A 26 24.92 -45.75 -36.66
CA HIS A 26 23.54 -45.38 -37.00
C HIS A 26 22.49 -45.32 -35.87
N ALA A 27 22.24 -44.11 -35.37
CA ALA A 27 20.92 -43.74 -34.87
C ALA A 27 20.64 -42.22 -35.02
N ILE A 28 19.91 -41.90 -36.10
CA ILE A 28 18.80 -40.94 -36.18
C ILE A 28 18.84 -39.67 -35.31
N ALA A 29 18.86 -38.55 -36.02
CA ALA A 29 18.56 -37.19 -35.56
C ALA A 29 17.34 -37.13 -34.63
N GLY A 30 17.50 -36.42 -33.51
CA GLY A 30 16.44 -36.16 -32.55
C GLY A 30 16.94 -35.33 -31.37
N GLY A 31 17.43 -34.12 -31.62
CA GLY A 31 17.71 -33.16 -30.56
C GLY A 31 16.40 -32.71 -29.92
N VAL A 32 16.20 -33.01 -28.65
CA VAL A 32 15.25 -32.30 -27.79
C VAL A 32 15.91 -32.08 -26.43
N ASN A 33 16.07 -30.80 -26.11
CA ASN A 33 16.95 -30.32 -25.07
C ASN A 33 16.19 -30.23 -23.75
N THR A 34 16.84 -30.64 -22.67
CA THR A 34 16.55 -30.30 -21.28
C THR A 34 16.05 -28.86 -21.14
N THR A 35 14.77 -28.67 -20.81
CA THR A 35 14.24 -27.35 -20.41
C THR A 35 13.30 -27.49 -19.23
N ALA A 36 13.79 -26.98 -18.10
CA ALA A 36 13.10 -26.36 -16.99
C ALA A 36 11.58 -26.65 -16.85
N LEU A 37 11.24 -27.40 -15.80
CA LEU A 37 9.95 -27.28 -15.12
C LEU A 37 9.81 -25.86 -14.56
N THR A 38 9.40 -24.96 -15.44
CA THR A 38 9.11 -23.56 -15.10
C THR A 38 7.71 -23.57 -14.51
N LEU A 39 7.64 -23.59 -13.17
CA LEU A 39 6.42 -23.44 -12.39
C LEU A 39 5.67 -22.19 -12.90
N THR A 40 4.67 -22.39 -13.74
CA THR A 40 3.87 -21.30 -14.28
C THR A 40 3.02 -20.78 -13.13
N LYS A 41 3.43 -19.64 -12.57
CA LYS A 41 2.68 -18.91 -11.55
C LYS A 41 1.27 -18.67 -12.10
N PRO A 42 0.19 -19.08 -11.39
CA PRO A 42 -1.15 -18.93 -11.92
C PRO A 42 -1.45 -17.44 -12.11
N THR A 43 -1.70 -17.07 -13.35
CA THR A 43 -2.08 -15.73 -13.79
C THR A 43 -3.50 -15.42 -13.32
N ALA A 44 -3.63 -14.92 -12.10
CA ALA A 44 -4.89 -14.37 -11.60
C ALA A 44 -5.13 -12.94 -12.16
N THR A 45 -5.27 -12.81 -13.48
CA THR A 45 -5.31 -11.51 -14.19
C THR A 45 -6.70 -11.16 -14.71
N GLY A 46 -7.63 -10.89 -13.79
CA GLY A 46 -8.92 -10.28 -14.13
C GLY A 46 -9.61 -9.57 -12.97
N ARG A 47 -9.50 -10.13 -11.76
CA ARG A 47 -10.09 -9.54 -10.54
C ARG A 47 -9.16 -8.51 -9.88
N ALA A 48 -7.85 -8.73 -9.91
CA ALA A 48 -6.86 -7.85 -9.27
C ALA A 48 -6.75 -6.46 -9.94
N SER A 49 -6.88 -6.37 -11.27
CA SER A 49 -6.79 -5.10 -12.00
C SER A 49 -8.04 -4.22 -11.79
N ARG A 50 -9.26 -4.79 -11.81
CA ARG A 50 -10.49 -4.03 -11.53
C ARG A 50 -10.54 -3.47 -10.11
N GLN A 51 -10.10 -4.26 -9.13
CA GLN A 51 -10.02 -3.83 -7.73
C GLN A 51 -9.01 -2.68 -7.55
N LEU A 52 -7.88 -2.74 -8.26
CA LEU A 52 -6.88 -1.68 -8.27
C LEU A 52 -7.42 -0.39 -8.91
N VAL A 53 -8.15 -0.50 -10.03
CA VAL A 53 -8.77 0.66 -10.69
C VAL A 53 -9.85 1.28 -9.81
N ALA A 54 -10.78 0.48 -9.26
CA ALA A 54 -11.82 0.98 -8.35
C ALA A 54 -11.21 1.65 -7.10
N TYR A 55 -10.14 1.08 -6.55
CA TYR A 55 -9.38 1.69 -5.46
C TYR A 55 -8.76 3.03 -5.86
N TRP A 56 -8.10 3.12 -7.01
CA TRP A 56 -7.50 4.38 -7.45
C TRP A 56 -8.54 5.44 -7.78
N VAL A 57 -9.65 5.07 -8.41
CA VAL A 57 -10.76 6.00 -8.68
C VAL A 57 -11.32 6.54 -7.37
N THR A 58 -11.65 5.68 -6.41
CA THR A 58 -12.16 6.13 -5.09
C THR A 58 -11.13 6.95 -4.32
N THR A 59 -9.84 6.59 -4.39
CA THR A 59 -8.75 7.34 -3.74
C THR A 59 -8.55 8.73 -4.35
N VAL A 60 -8.58 8.83 -5.68
CA VAL A 60 -8.43 10.13 -6.37
C VAL A 60 -9.64 11.00 -6.09
N VAL A 61 -10.86 10.47 -6.17
CA VAL A 61 -12.09 11.22 -5.85
C VAL A 61 -12.03 11.75 -4.41
N LEU A 62 -11.70 10.88 -3.44
CA LEU A 62 -11.60 11.29 -2.04
C LEU A 62 -10.50 12.33 -1.84
N ALA A 63 -9.34 12.14 -2.42
CA ALA A 63 -8.25 13.09 -2.27
C ALA A 63 -8.51 14.43 -2.98
N SER A 64 -9.19 14.41 -4.13
CA SER A 64 -9.63 15.63 -4.82
C SER A 64 -10.61 16.41 -3.96
N GLU A 65 -11.57 15.73 -3.32
CA GLU A 65 -12.46 16.38 -2.36
C GLU A 65 -11.69 16.93 -1.15
N MET A 66 -10.75 16.16 -0.59
CA MET A 66 -9.93 16.65 0.53
C MET A 66 -9.09 17.88 0.18
N LEU A 67 -8.51 17.91 -1.01
CA LEU A 67 -7.72 19.04 -1.48
C LEU A 67 -8.62 20.25 -1.81
N ALA A 68 -9.76 20.03 -2.46
CA ALA A 68 -10.71 21.09 -2.79
C ALA A 68 -11.33 21.70 -1.52
N GLY A 69 -11.87 20.88 -0.63
CA GLY A 69 -12.41 21.32 0.65
C GLY A 69 -11.36 22.01 1.52
N GLY A 70 -10.14 21.49 1.52
CA GLY A 70 -9.02 22.09 2.26
C GLY A 70 -8.66 23.47 1.73
N MET A 71 -8.59 23.60 0.40
CA MET A 71 -8.34 24.87 -0.27
C MET A 71 -9.46 25.88 -0.02
N CYS A 72 -10.73 25.46 -0.06
CA CYS A 72 -11.88 26.32 0.23
C CYS A 72 -11.82 26.92 1.64
N GLY A 73 -11.44 26.12 2.65
CA GLY A 73 -11.27 26.59 4.03
C GLY A 73 -10.07 27.52 4.21
N ILE A 74 -8.94 27.21 3.55
CA ILE A 74 -7.74 28.08 3.58
C ILE A 74 -8.02 29.44 2.91
N LEU A 75 -8.69 29.43 1.75
CA LEU A 75 -9.06 30.63 1.01
C LEU A 75 -10.26 31.37 1.61
N ARG A 76 -10.92 30.79 2.62
CA ARG A 76 -12.07 31.37 3.33
C ARG A 76 -13.18 31.80 2.37
N ILE A 77 -13.48 30.95 1.40
CA ILE A 77 -14.54 31.18 0.42
C ILE A 77 -15.86 31.39 1.17
N PRO A 78 -16.71 32.37 0.78
CA PRO A 78 -17.93 32.72 1.51
C PRO A 78 -18.79 31.51 1.87
N PHE A 79 -18.95 30.56 0.93
CA PHE A 79 -19.67 29.30 1.18
C PHE A 79 -19.11 28.48 2.36
N ALA A 80 -17.80 28.25 2.42
CA ALA A 80 -17.18 27.49 3.50
C ALA A 80 -17.25 28.25 4.83
N ARG A 81 -17.02 29.57 4.77
CA ARG A 81 -17.08 30.45 5.94
C ARG A 81 -18.48 30.54 6.53
N GLU A 82 -19.51 30.63 5.70
CA GLU A 82 -20.92 30.65 6.12
C GLU A 82 -21.30 29.33 6.79
N MET A 83 -20.87 28.19 6.24
CA MET A 83 -21.07 26.88 6.89
C MET A 83 -20.43 26.80 8.28
N VAL A 84 -19.16 27.18 8.41
CA VAL A 84 -18.45 27.13 9.71
C VAL A 84 -19.09 28.08 10.72
N HIS A 85 -19.53 29.26 10.27
CA HIS A 85 -20.21 30.23 11.11
C HIS A 85 -21.62 29.77 11.52
N HIS A 86 -22.35 29.10 10.63
CA HIS A 86 -23.64 28.48 10.92
C HIS A 86 -23.51 27.42 12.02
N LEU A 87 -22.42 26.64 11.98
CA LEU A 87 -22.08 25.66 13.03
C LEU A 87 -21.63 26.31 14.36
N GLY A 88 -21.51 27.64 14.42
CA GLY A 88 -21.03 28.37 15.62
C GLY A 88 -19.52 28.28 15.83
N TYR A 89 -18.76 27.79 14.84
CA TYR A 89 -17.31 27.67 14.95
C TYR A 89 -16.59 28.99 14.65
N PRO A 90 -15.48 29.28 15.36
CA PRO A 90 -14.67 30.47 15.09
C PRO A 90 -14.01 30.43 13.71
N SER A 91 -13.80 31.59 13.10
CA SER A 91 -13.27 31.66 11.73
C SER A 91 -11.83 31.16 11.54
N TYR A 92 -11.05 30.99 12.62
CA TYR A 92 -9.73 30.36 12.55
C TYR A 92 -9.82 28.84 12.39
N PHE A 93 -10.93 28.23 12.83
CA PHE A 93 -11.15 26.79 12.79
C PHE A 93 -11.24 26.30 11.35
N ASP A 94 -11.89 27.06 10.46
CA ASP A 94 -11.99 26.77 9.03
C ASP A 94 -10.61 26.65 8.37
N VAL A 95 -9.73 27.62 8.64
CA VAL A 95 -8.36 27.63 8.09
C VAL A 95 -7.54 26.47 8.68
N LEU A 96 -7.65 26.22 9.98
CA LEU A 96 -6.96 25.11 10.64
C LEU A 96 -7.39 23.77 10.03
N LEU A 97 -8.71 23.53 9.92
CA LEU A 97 -9.26 22.33 9.33
C LEU A 97 -8.81 22.20 7.88
N GLY A 98 -8.84 23.29 7.12
CA GLY A 98 -8.45 23.31 5.71
C GLY A 98 -6.98 22.91 5.47
N VAL A 99 -6.06 23.39 6.30
CA VAL A 99 -4.64 22.99 6.25
C VAL A 99 -4.49 21.49 6.52
N TRP A 100 -5.13 20.97 7.57
CA TRP A 100 -5.07 19.54 7.89
C TRP A 100 -5.70 18.67 6.80
N TYR A 101 -6.79 19.13 6.20
CA TYR A 101 -7.50 18.43 5.14
C TYR A 101 -6.65 18.35 3.86
N ALA A 102 -5.97 19.45 3.51
CA ALA A 102 -5.02 19.48 2.40
C ALA A 102 -3.83 18.53 2.62
N LEU A 103 -3.27 18.50 3.82
CA LEU A 103 -2.21 17.55 4.20
C LEU A 103 -2.70 16.09 4.12
N GLY A 104 -3.93 15.84 4.55
CA GLY A 104 -4.60 14.53 4.43
C GLY A 104 -4.74 14.08 2.97
N GLY A 105 -5.19 14.97 2.08
CA GLY A 105 -5.28 14.72 0.65
C GLY A 105 -3.92 14.39 0.01
N LEU A 106 -2.87 15.15 0.35
CA LEU A 106 -1.50 14.90 -0.11
C LEU A 106 -0.96 13.54 0.39
N ALA A 107 -1.22 13.21 1.64
CA ALA A 107 -0.87 11.92 2.23
C ALA A 107 -1.57 10.75 1.53
N LEU A 108 -2.81 10.94 1.08
CA LEU A 108 -3.57 9.92 0.34
C LEU A 108 -2.97 9.64 -1.05
N LEU A 109 -2.53 10.70 -1.76
CA LEU A 109 -1.88 10.59 -3.06
C LEU A 109 -0.49 9.95 -2.99
N SER A 110 0.25 10.13 -1.90
CA SER A 110 1.64 9.69 -1.78
C SER A 110 1.79 8.16 -1.97
N PRO A 111 2.57 7.70 -2.98
CA PRO A 111 2.91 6.29 -3.11
C PRO A 111 4.09 5.92 -2.19
N GLY A 112 3.89 4.98 -1.26
CA GLY A 112 4.99 4.36 -0.49
C GLY A 112 4.96 4.55 1.02
N LEU A 113 4.03 5.34 1.58
CA LEU A 113 3.92 5.58 3.02
C LEU A 113 2.66 4.92 3.62
N PRO A 114 2.67 3.59 3.91
CA PRO A 114 1.47 2.88 4.39
C PRO A 114 0.95 3.40 5.74
N ARG A 115 1.86 3.77 6.65
CA ARG A 115 1.51 4.37 7.95
C ARG A 115 0.82 5.72 7.78
N LEU A 116 1.40 6.62 6.97
CA LEU A 116 0.82 7.95 6.74
C LEU A 116 -0.57 7.84 6.09
N LYS A 117 -0.78 6.85 5.24
CA LYS A 117 -2.11 6.53 4.72
C LYS A 117 -3.05 6.15 5.85
N GLU A 118 -2.71 5.22 6.73
CA GLU A 118 -3.58 4.87 7.87
C GLU A 118 -3.97 6.10 8.70
N TRP A 119 -3.03 7.02 8.97
CA TRP A 119 -3.31 8.30 9.61
C TRP A 119 -4.25 9.20 8.81
N ALA A 120 -4.08 9.28 7.48
CA ALA A 120 -4.96 10.07 6.62
C ALA A 120 -6.40 9.56 6.64
N TYR A 121 -6.61 8.24 6.59
CA TYR A 121 -7.97 7.67 6.69
C TYR A 121 -8.56 7.84 8.10
N ALA A 122 -7.75 7.74 9.15
CA ALA A 122 -8.20 8.03 10.51
C ALA A 122 -8.64 9.50 10.66
N GLY A 123 -7.81 10.43 10.16
CA GLY A 123 -8.12 11.86 10.14
C GLY A 123 -9.40 12.16 9.36
N ALA A 124 -9.55 11.62 8.15
CA ALA A 124 -10.77 11.77 7.36
C ALA A 124 -12.02 11.25 8.10
N THR A 125 -11.92 10.08 8.74
CA THR A 125 -13.01 9.52 9.55
C THR A 125 -13.41 10.44 10.70
N ILE A 126 -12.43 11.00 11.42
CA ILE A 126 -12.66 11.95 12.52
C ILE A 126 -13.33 13.22 12.01
N VAL A 127 -12.90 13.76 10.87
CA VAL A 127 -13.49 14.98 10.29
C VAL A 127 -14.93 14.73 9.87
N TYR A 128 -15.23 13.66 9.13
CA TYR A 128 -16.61 13.40 8.67
C TYR A 128 -17.55 13.05 9.82
N THR A 129 -17.08 12.32 10.84
CA THR A 129 -17.89 12.07 12.04
C THR A 129 -18.12 13.35 12.84
N GLY A 130 -17.10 14.21 12.97
CA GLY A 130 -17.25 15.54 13.57
C GLY A 130 -18.26 16.42 12.83
N ALA A 131 -18.25 16.38 11.49
CA ALA A 131 -19.23 17.10 10.67
C ALA A 131 -20.66 16.60 10.92
N VAL A 132 -20.87 15.27 10.97
CA VAL A 132 -22.18 14.67 11.31
C VAL A 132 -22.64 15.13 12.69
N VAL A 133 -21.78 15.03 13.72
CA VAL A 133 -22.12 15.45 15.08
C VAL A 133 -22.42 16.94 15.15
N SER A 134 -21.68 17.78 14.41
CA SER A 134 -21.91 19.23 14.39
C SER A 134 -23.26 19.60 13.79
N HIS A 135 -23.64 18.97 12.67
CA HIS A 135 -24.96 19.17 12.07
C HIS A 135 -26.09 18.69 13.00
N LEU A 136 -25.90 17.58 13.71
CA LEU A 136 -26.86 17.12 14.71
C LEU A 136 -26.96 18.06 15.91
N ALA A 137 -25.86 18.71 16.31
CA ALA A 137 -25.84 19.63 17.45
C ALA A 137 -26.55 20.97 17.17
N VAL A 138 -26.67 21.35 15.91
CA VAL A 138 -27.33 22.60 15.46
C VAL A 138 -28.75 22.31 14.90
N ASP A 139 -29.22 21.06 15.01
CA ASP A 139 -30.51 20.59 14.48
C ASP A 139 -30.71 20.88 12.98
N ASP A 140 -29.63 20.71 12.20
CA ASP A 140 -29.70 20.94 10.75
C ASP A 140 -30.60 19.91 10.04
N PRO A 141 -31.20 20.29 8.88
CA PRO A 141 -32.03 19.37 8.10
C PRO A 141 -31.27 18.11 7.69
N LEU A 142 -31.96 16.96 7.68
CA LEU A 142 -31.34 15.65 7.38
C LEU A 142 -30.57 15.57 6.05
N HIS A 143 -30.91 16.39 5.05
CA HIS A 143 -30.21 16.40 3.78
C HIS A 143 -28.76 16.90 3.89
N THR A 144 -28.44 17.71 4.90
CA THR A 144 -27.08 18.22 5.17
C THR A 144 -26.13 17.09 5.59
N LEU A 145 -26.67 16.05 6.24
CA LEU A 145 -25.92 14.87 6.68
C LEU A 145 -25.48 13.98 5.51
N VAL A 146 -26.13 14.09 4.34
CA VAL A 146 -25.87 13.22 3.18
C VAL A 146 -24.43 13.37 2.69
N GLY A 147 -23.91 14.60 2.62
CA GLY A 147 -22.54 14.86 2.19
C GLY A 147 -21.50 14.20 3.10
N PRO A 148 -21.44 14.55 4.40
CA PRO A 148 -20.54 13.96 5.37
C PRO A 148 -20.63 12.42 5.44
N LEU A 149 -21.85 11.86 5.40
CA LEU A 149 -22.06 10.41 5.42
C LEU A 149 -21.58 9.73 4.14
N LEU A 150 -21.82 10.33 2.96
CA LEU A 150 -21.34 9.82 1.69
C LEU A 150 -19.81 9.72 1.69
N PHE A 151 -19.12 10.78 2.10
CA PHE A 151 -17.66 10.79 2.14
C PHE A 151 -17.09 9.88 3.24
N LEU A 152 -17.78 9.72 4.37
CA LEU A 152 -17.44 8.73 5.39
C LEU A 152 -17.51 7.31 4.81
N VAL A 153 -18.61 6.95 4.14
CA VAL A 153 -18.77 5.64 3.50
C VAL A 153 -17.72 5.45 2.40
N LEU A 154 -17.44 6.46 1.60
CA LEU A 154 -16.40 6.42 0.56
C LEU A 154 -15.00 6.17 1.17
N THR A 155 -14.72 6.82 2.30
CA THR A 155 -13.46 6.65 3.04
C THR A 155 -13.31 5.21 3.54
N LEU A 156 -14.37 4.66 4.16
CA LEU A 156 -14.37 3.30 4.69
C LEU A 156 -14.29 2.24 3.58
N THR A 157 -15.02 2.44 2.48
CA THR A 157 -14.99 1.53 1.31
C THR A 157 -13.65 1.57 0.59
N SER A 158 -13.03 2.75 0.45
CA SER A 158 -11.66 2.90 -0.07
C SER A 158 -10.64 2.22 0.86
N TRP A 159 -10.81 2.32 2.18
CA TRP A 159 -9.96 1.63 3.15
C TRP A 159 -10.09 0.11 3.06
N ALA A 160 -11.31 -0.42 3.00
CA ALA A 160 -11.58 -1.85 2.90
C ALA A 160 -11.03 -2.47 1.59
N SER A 161 -11.03 -1.69 0.51
CA SER A 161 -10.57 -2.13 -0.82
C SER A 161 -9.04 -2.12 -0.98
N ARG A 162 -8.26 -1.82 0.07
CA ARG A 162 -6.80 -1.75 -0.03
C ARG A 162 -6.16 -3.10 -0.41
N PRO A 163 -5.33 -3.15 -1.48
CA PRO A 163 -4.58 -4.34 -1.88
C PRO A 163 -3.62 -4.84 -0.79
N PRO A 164 -3.36 -6.16 -0.70
CA PRO A 164 -2.44 -6.75 0.28
C PRO A 164 -1.03 -6.16 0.23
N SER A 165 -0.56 -5.74 -0.96
CA SER A 165 0.77 -5.13 -1.16
C SER A 165 0.95 -3.75 -0.51
N ARG A 166 -0.12 -3.16 0.04
CA ARG A 166 -0.08 -1.86 0.74
C ARG A 166 -0.42 -1.96 2.23
N ARG A 167 -0.51 -3.17 2.77
CA ARG A 167 -0.68 -3.42 4.21
C ARG A 167 0.70 -3.59 4.83
N LEU A 168 0.89 -3.10 6.06
CA LEU A 168 2.10 -3.39 6.82
C LEU A 168 2.22 -4.91 7.00
N PRO A 169 3.43 -5.49 6.90
CA PRO A 169 3.65 -6.88 7.28
C PRO A 169 3.15 -7.09 8.71
N SER A 170 2.27 -8.07 8.90
CA SER A 170 1.84 -8.40 10.26
C SER A 170 3.03 -8.92 11.05
N LEU A 171 3.07 -8.66 12.37
CA LEU A 171 4.13 -9.19 13.25
C LEU A 171 4.24 -10.72 13.16
N ALA A 172 3.12 -11.40 12.88
CA ALA A 172 3.09 -12.83 12.60
C ALA A 172 3.83 -13.20 11.30
N GLN A 173 3.70 -12.40 10.23
CA GLN A 173 4.43 -12.60 8.98
C GLN A 173 5.94 -12.41 9.19
N THR A 174 6.33 -11.37 9.94
CA THR A 174 7.75 -11.12 10.28
C THR A 174 8.35 -12.21 11.15
N ALA A 175 7.56 -12.80 12.06
CA ALA A 175 8.00 -13.93 12.89
C ALA A 175 8.17 -15.23 12.08
N LEU A 176 7.36 -15.44 11.02
CA LEU A 176 7.51 -16.58 10.10
C LEU A 176 8.69 -16.42 9.15
N ASP A 177 8.99 -15.20 8.72
CA ASP A 177 10.13 -14.89 7.84
C ASP A 177 11.47 -14.79 8.58
N SER A 178 11.44 -14.76 9.92
CA SER A 178 12.66 -14.77 10.71
C SER A 178 13.35 -16.12 10.53
N PRO A 179 14.63 -16.16 10.08
CA PRO A 179 15.37 -17.41 10.03
C PRO A 179 15.43 -17.95 11.45
N ARG A 180 14.78 -19.09 11.70
CA ARG A 180 14.84 -19.77 12.99
C ARG A 180 16.32 -19.98 13.31
N VAL A 181 16.86 -19.19 14.23
CA VAL A 181 18.18 -19.43 14.80
C VAL A 181 18.04 -20.70 15.62
N VAL A 182 18.26 -21.83 14.95
CA VAL A 182 18.39 -23.13 15.59
C VAL A 182 19.69 -23.06 16.38
N ASN A 183 19.57 -22.71 17.66
CA ASN A 183 20.67 -22.83 18.60
C ASN A 183 21.08 -24.31 18.67
N ARG A 184 22.34 -24.59 18.32
CA ARG A 184 23.00 -25.89 18.42
C ARG A 184 23.91 -25.89 19.62
#